data_AF-A0A4P8GNH3-F1
#
_entry.id   AF-A0A4P8GNH3-F1
#
_cell.length_a   1.000
_cell.length_b   1.000
_cell.length_c   1.000
_cell.angle_alpha   90.00
_cell.angle_beta   90.00
_cell.angle_gamma   90.00
#
_symmetry.space_group_name_H-M   'P 1'
#
loop_
_entity.id
_entity.type
_entity.pdbx_description
1 polymer ?
#
loop_
_entity_poly.entity_id
_entity_poly.type
_entity_poly.pdbx_seq_one_letter_code
_entity_poly.pdbx_strand_id
1 'polypeptide(L)'
;KYHPHGDSAVYNSMVRMAQEFNTRYMLIDGHGNFGSIDGDSAAAMRYTEARMSKVTNELLEDINKNTIDFRKNFDETLDEPVVLPAKLPNLLLNGATGIAVGMATNIPPHNLAELCDGIVALIDDRNITIDGLMEHIKAPDFPTGGIINGRQGIIDAYKTGRGKIQLVGKVDIKQTKSGKNQIIITEIPYQVNKAKLIEKIADLVRQKKITGISELRDESDRDGIRIVVGVKKGEEPELILNMLYKYTDLQTTFGIIMLALVKNVPRILNLKQILNKYLEHRYEVITRRTEFDLEKAKRRA
;
A
#
# COMPACT_ATOMS: atom_id res chain seq x y z
N LYS A 1 -20.74 -13.53 -11.98
CA LYS A 1 -21.61 -12.39 -12.37
C LYS A 1 -20.85 -11.31 -13.13
N TYR A 2 -19.81 -10.71 -12.53
CA TYR A 2 -19.12 -9.57 -13.16
C TYR A 2 -17.76 -9.94 -13.78
N HIS A 3 -17.04 -10.89 -13.19
CA HIS A 3 -15.66 -11.21 -13.59
C HIS A 3 -15.60 -12.59 -14.29
N PRO A 4 -15.32 -12.68 -15.61
CA PRO A 4 -15.32 -13.93 -16.38
C PRO A 4 -13.97 -14.68 -16.31
N HIS A 5 -13.40 -14.77 -15.12
CA HIS A 5 -12.13 -15.48 -14.87
C HIS A 5 -12.27 -16.44 -13.68
N GLY A 6 -11.26 -17.29 -13.48
CA GLY A 6 -11.31 -18.33 -12.46
C GLY A 6 -11.42 -17.78 -11.04
N ASP A 7 -12.17 -18.50 -10.20
CA ASP A 7 -12.47 -18.14 -8.81
C ASP A 7 -11.21 -17.87 -7.97
N SER A 8 -10.11 -18.57 -8.26
CA SER A 8 -8.81 -18.35 -7.59
C SER A 8 -8.29 -16.92 -7.75
N ALA A 9 -8.42 -16.32 -8.95
CA ALA A 9 -7.98 -14.94 -9.17
C ALA A 9 -8.82 -13.93 -8.39
N VAL A 10 -10.14 -14.16 -8.33
CA VAL A 10 -11.08 -13.35 -7.55
C VAL A 10 -10.79 -13.48 -6.07
N TYR A 11 -10.63 -14.70 -5.58
CA TYR A 11 -10.37 -14.99 -4.18
C TYR A 11 -9.04 -14.39 -3.72
N ASN A 12 -7.95 -14.58 -4.47
CA ASN A 12 -6.65 -14.02 -4.13
C ASN A 12 -6.66 -12.49 -4.12
N SER A 13 -7.42 -11.86 -5.04
CA SER A 13 -7.60 -10.40 -5.04
C SER A 13 -8.34 -9.92 -3.79
N MET A 14 -9.42 -10.62 -3.39
CA MET A 14 -10.16 -10.33 -2.15
C MET A 14 -9.28 -10.53 -0.92
N VAL A 15 -8.51 -11.62 -0.86
CA VAL A 15 -7.57 -11.91 0.23
C VAL A 15 -6.56 -10.78 0.39
N ARG A 16 -5.97 -10.31 -0.71
CA ARG A 16 -5.00 -9.20 -0.68
C ARG A 16 -5.59 -7.92 -0.09
N MET A 17 -6.87 -7.65 -0.37
CA MET A 17 -7.59 -6.48 0.17
C MET A 17 -7.93 -6.59 1.66
N ALA A 18 -7.79 -7.78 2.25
CA ALA A 18 -7.99 -8.09 3.67
C ALA A 18 -6.68 -8.29 4.46
N GLN A 19 -5.53 -8.06 3.82
CA GLN A 19 -4.21 -8.23 4.45
C GLN A 19 -3.64 -6.87 4.85
N GLU A 20 -3.46 -6.66 6.15
CA GLU A 20 -2.95 -5.40 6.70
C GLU A 20 -1.56 -5.05 6.20
N PHE A 21 -0.67 -6.05 6.01
CA PHE A 21 0.68 -5.87 5.50
C PHE A 21 0.75 -5.54 3.99
N ASN A 22 -0.38 -5.67 3.27
CA ASN A 22 -0.47 -5.46 1.82
C ASN A 22 -1.32 -4.26 1.43
N THR A 23 -2.25 -3.84 2.29
CA THR A 23 -3.25 -2.80 1.99
C THR A 23 -3.34 -1.85 3.17
N ARG A 24 -2.92 -0.60 2.96
CA ARG A 24 -2.80 0.42 4.03
C ARG A 24 -4.12 0.70 4.76
N TYR A 25 -5.22 0.66 4.02
CA TYR A 25 -6.59 0.76 4.50
C TYR A 25 -7.40 -0.38 3.90
N MET A 26 -7.46 -1.52 4.62
CA MET A 26 -8.10 -2.75 4.16
C MET A 26 -9.52 -2.51 3.67
N LEU A 27 -9.83 -2.98 2.46
CA LEU A 27 -11.16 -2.84 1.85
C LEU A 27 -12.10 -4.00 2.21
N ILE A 28 -11.53 -5.09 2.70
CA ILE A 28 -12.26 -6.30 3.10
C ILE A 28 -11.92 -6.60 4.56
N ASP A 29 -12.95 -6.91 5.33
CA ASP A 29 -12.87 -7.45 6.68
C ASP A 29 -13.08 -8.97 6.59
N GLY A 30 -12.02 -9.72 6.86
CA GLY A 30 -11.96 -11.17 6.70
C GLY A 30 -11.98 -11.91 8.04
N HIS A 31 -12.66 -13.05 8.08
CA HIS A 31 -12.65 -13.95 9.23
C HIS A 31 -12.11 -15.33 8.81
N GLY A 32 -11.15 -15.85 9.58
CA GLY A 32 -10.36 -17.03 9.25
C GLY A 32 -8.90 -16.68 8.92
N ASN A 33 -8.17 -17.62 8.33
CA ASN A 33 -6.77 -17.40 7.95
C ASN A 33 -6.68 -16.73 6.55
N PHE A 34 -6.28 -15.46 6.52
CA PHE A 34 -6.06 -14.67 5.30
C PHE A 34 -4.58 -14.60 4.88
N GLY A 35 -3.74 -15.48 5.42
CA GLY A 35 -2.30 -15.50 5.19
C GLY A 35 -1.53 -14.60 6.15
N SER A 36 -0.20 -14.66 6.07
CA SER A 36 0.71 -13.98 6.99
C SER A 36 1.82 -13.24 6.26
N ILE A 37 2.50 -12.33 6.96
CA ILE A 37 3.71 -11.66 6.45
C ILE A 37 4.89 -12.63 6.27
N ASP A 38 4.82 -13.83 6.86
CA ASP A 38 5.74 -14.93 6.63
C ASP A 38 5.55 -15.59 5.25
N GLY A 39 4.50 -15.21 4.53
CA GLY A 39 4.16 -15.73 3.20
C GLY A 39 3.34 -17.00 3.23
N ASP A 40 2.74 -17.34 4.38
CA ASP A 40 1.73 -18.38 4.42
C ASP A 40 0.54 -17.94 3.57
N SER A 41 0.08 -18.83 2.71
CA SER A 41 -1.12 -18.62 1.91
C SER A 41 -2.35 -18.51 2.81
N ALA A 42 -3.36 -17.78 2.35
CA ALA A 42 -4.69 -17.84 2.96
C ALA A 42 -5.25 -19.27 2.91
N ALA A 43 -6.15 -19.58 3.84
CA ALA A 43 -6.94 -20.80 3.77
C ALA A 43 -7.76 -20.82 2.48
N ALA A 44 -8.20 -22.00 2.05
CA ALA A 44 -9.08 -22.11 0.90
C ALA A 44 -10.41 -21.37 1.14
N MET A 45 -11.02 -20.84 0.08
CA MET A 45 -12.24 -20.01 0.12
C MET A 45 -13.41 -20.58 0.92
N ARG A 46 -13.47 -21.91 1.07
CA ARG A 46 -14.50 -22.61 1.86
C ARG A 46 -14.36 -22.49 3.38
N TYR A 47 -13.24 -21.97 3.87
CA TYR A 47 -12.93 -21.82 5.30
C TYR A 47 -12.88 -20.36 5.76
N THR A 48 -13.08 -19.41 4.86
CA THR A 48 -12.97 -17.97 5.14
C THR A 48 -14.31 -17.31 4.91
N GLU A 49 -14.64 -16.36 5.78
CA GLU A 49 -15.75 -15.44 5.58
C GLU A 49 -15.20 -14.04 5.33
N ALA A 50 -15.93 -13.22 4.58
CA ALA A 50 -15.50 -11.87 4.25
C ALA A 50 -16.70 -10.93 4.12
N ARG A 51 -16.49 -9.68 4.50
CA ARG A 51 -17.42 -8.57 4.26
C ARG A 51 -16.66 -7.32 3.88
N MET A 52 -17.37 -6.31 3.38
CA MET A 52 -16.77 -5.00 3.16
C MET A 52 -16.34 -4.39 4.50
N SER A 53 -15.13 -3.85 4.55
CA SER A 53 -14.71 -3.03 5.67
C SER A 53 -15.48 -1.71 5.67
N LYS A 54 -15.49 -0.99 6.80
CA LYS A 54 -16.18 0.30 6.91
C LYS A 54 -15.70 1.33 5.87
N VAL A 55 -14.40 1.34 5.56
CA VAL A 55 -13.80 2.28 4.61
C VAL A 55 -14.29 2.05 3.18
N THR A 56 -14.66 0.81 2.82
CA THR A 56 -15.19 0.48 1.50
C THR A 56 -16.55 1.10 1.24
N ASN A 57 -17.36 1.35 2.27
CA ASN A 57 -18.63 2.05 2.11
C ASN A 57 -18.45 3.46 1.53
N GLU A 58 -17.38 4.16 1.90
CA GLU A 58 -17.05 5.48 1.34
C GLU A 58 -16.69 5.41 -0.16
N LEU A 59 -16.22 4.25 -0.65
CA LEU A 59 -15.98 4.06 -2.07
C LEU A 59 -17.27 3.86 -2.86
N LEU A 60 -18.31 3.32 -2.23
CA LEU A 60 -19.59 2.96 -2.83
C LEU A 60 -20.72 3.97 -2.54
N GLU A 61 -20.47 4.95 -1.67
CA GLU A 61 -21.49 5.93 -1.28
C GLU A 61 -22.09 6.64 -2.50
N ASP A 62 -23.41 6.79 -2.51
CA ASP A 62 -24.21 7.40 -3.58
C ASP A 62 -24.23 6.62 -4.92
N ILE A 63 -23.70 5.40 -5.01
CA ILE A 63 -23.70 4.60 -6.26
C ILE A 63 -25.09 4.41 -6.89
N ASN A 64 -26.16 4.42 -6.08
CA ASN A 64 -27.55 4.25 -6.52
C ASN A 64 -28.25 5.56 -6.92
N LYS A 65 -27.53 6.68 -7.01
CA LYS A 65 -28.08 8.01 -7.31
C LYS A 65 -27.64 8.55 -8.67
N ASN A 66 -27.44 7.66 -9.64
CA ASN A 66 -27.00 8.02 -11.00
C ASN A 66 -25.68 8.84 -11.02
N THR A 67 -24.78 8.59 -10.08
CA THR A 67 -23.56 9.40 -9.92
C THR A 67 -22.39 8.96 -10.79
N ILE A 68 -22.51 7.81 -11.44
CA ILE A 68 -21.47 7.16 -12.23
C ILE A 68 -22.11 6.47 -13.43
N ASP A 69 -21.29 6.16 -14.43
CA ASP A 69 -21.74 5.40 -15.59
C ASP A 69 -21.72 3.90 -15.29
N PHE A 70 -22.71 3.21 -15.82
CA PHE A 70 -22.81 1.75 -15.84
C PHE A 70 -22.68 1.24 -17.26
N ARG A 71 -22.20 0.00 -17.39
CA ARG A 71 -22.18 -0.75 -18.65
C ARG A 71 -22.74 -2.14 -18.42
N LYS A 72 -23.10 -2.83 -19.50
CA LYS A 72 -23.44 -4.25 -19.44
C LYS A 72 -22.22 -5.09 -19.03
N ASN A 73 -22.45 -6.12 -18.22
CA ASN A 73 -21.45 -7.12 -17.88
C ASN A 73 -21.18 -8.07 -19.08
N PHE A 74 -20.26 -9.02 -18.91
CA PHE A 74 -19.75 -9.85 -20.02
C PHE A 74 -20.80 -10.74 -20.72
N ASP A 75 -21.92 -11.07 -20.04
CA ASP A 75 -23.02 -11.87 -20.59
C ASP A 75 -24.29 -11.02 -20.86
N GLU A 76 -24.17 -9.69 -20.74
CA GLU A 76 -25.23 -8.70 -20.96
C GLU A 76 -26.48 -8.83 -20.06
N THR A 77 -26.43 -9.67 -19.02
CA THR A 77 -27.58 -9.90 -18.13
C THR A 77 -27.71 -8.86 -17.01
N LEU A 78 -26.62 -8.18 -16.66
CA LEU A 78 -26.54 -7.24 -15.54
C LEU A 78 -25.79 -5.97 -15.94
N ASP A 79 -26.08 -4.88 -15.23
CA ASP A 79 -25.28 -3.66 -15.30
C ASP A 79 -24.18 -3.67 -14.22
N GLU A 80 -23.00 -3.20 -14.57
CA GLU A 80 -21.85 -3.05 -13.69
C GLU A 80 -21.28 -1.62 -13.76
N PRO A 81 -20.77 -1.08 -12.65
CA PRO A 81 -20.19 0.25 -12.61
C PRO A 81 -18.87 0.29 -13.40
N VAL A 82 -18.69 1.30 -14.25
CA VAL A 82 -17.42 1.52 -14.98
C VAL A 82 -16.34 2.07 -14.04
N VAL A 83 -16.77 2.85 -13.04
CA VAL A 83 -15.95 3.45 -11.99
C VAL A 83 -16.80 3.53 -10.72
N LEU A 84 -16.18 3.61 -9.55
CA LEU A 84 -16.91 3.82 -8.29
C LEU A 84 -17.05 5.31 -7.97
N PRO A 85 -18.06 5.72 -7.17
CA PRO A 85 -18.16 7.09 -6.66
C PRO A 85 -16.87 7.55 -5.97
N ALA A 86 -16.20 6.65 -5.24
CA ALA A 86 -14.86 6.83 -4.70
C ALA A 86 -14.70 8.14 -3.90
N LYS A 87 -15.45 8.30 -2.80
CA LYS A 87 -15.30 9.47 -1.93
C LYS A 87 -13.92 9.58 -1.32
N LEU A 88 -13.18 8.49 -1.21
CA LEU A 88 -11.77 8.48 -0.81
C LEU A 88 -10.84 8.41 -2.04
N PRO A 89 -9.66 9.06 -2.01
CA PRO A 89 -8.67 9.04 -3.10
C PRO A 89 -7.90 7.70 -3.17
N ASN A 90 -8.61 6.61 -3.44
CA ASN A 90 -8.13 5.24 -3.22
C ASN A 90 -6.83 4.89 -3.97
N LEU A 91 -6.59 5.48 -5.14
CA LEU A 91 -5.39 5.23 -5.95
C LEU A 91 -4.10 5.55 -5.19
N LEU A 92 -4.05 6.68 -4.49
CA LEU A 92 -2.89 7.05 -3.66
C LEU A 92 -3.00 6.45 -2.25
N LEU A 93 -4.22 6.34 -1.72
CA LEU A 93 -4.49 5.84 -0.38
C LEU A 93 -3.95 4.42 -0.17
N ASN A 94 -4.30 3.50 -1.07
CA ASN A 94 -3.90 2.11 -1.00
C ASN A 94 -2.79 1.74 -1.99
N GLY A 95 -2.44 2.66 -2.89
CA GLY A 95 -1.48 2.40 -3.95
C GLY A 95 -2.03 1.48 -5.03
N ALA A 96 -1.16 1.13 -5.98
CA ALA A 96 -1.45 0.18 -7.04
C ALA A 96 -0.15 -0.42 -7.57
N THR A 97 -0.11 -1.73 -7.75
CA THR A 97 1.00 -2.42 -8.40
C THR A 97 0.44 -3.30 -9.50
N GLY A 98 1.06 -3.28 -10.68
CA GLY A 98 0.59 -4.09 -11.80
C GLY A 98 1.59 -4.12 -12.94
N ILE A 99 1.59 -5.24 -13.66
CA ILE A 99 2.39 -5.45 -14.86
C ILE A 99 1.41 -5.70 -15.99
N ALA A 100 1.55 -4.95 -17.07
CA ALA A 100 0.81 -5.14 -18.31
C ALA A 100 1.79 -5.29 -19.48
N VAL A 101 1.29 -5.40 -20.70
CA VAL A 101 2.14 -5.56 -21.89
C VAL A 101 2.89 -4.27 -22.18
N GLY A 102 4.21 -4.29 -22.01
CA GLY A 102 5.10 -3.14 -22.28
C GLY A 102 5.03 -2.00 -21.26
N MET A 103 4.31 -2.18 -20.14
CA MET A 103 4.15 -1.15 -19.11
C MET A 103 3.98 -1.75 -17.71
N ALA A 104 4.30 -0.97 -16.69
CA ALA A 104 4.10 -1.33 -15.31
C ALA A 104 3.65 -0.11 -14.50
N THR A 105 2.87 -0.36 -13.45
CA THR A 105 2.51 0.63 -12.44
C THR A 105 3.00 0.15 -11.08
N ASN A 106 3.50 1.09 -10.27
CA ASN A 106 3.91 0.83 -8.90
C ASN A 106 3.78 2.12 -8.09
N ILE A 107 2.55 2.38 -7.62
CA ILE A 107 2.15 3.53 -6.81
C ILE A 107 2.17 3.08 -5.35
N PRO A 108 2.97 3.71 -4.47
CA PRO A 108 2.98 3.36 -3.06
C PRO A 108 1.75 3.94 -2.34
N PRO A 109 1.33 3.33 -1.22
CA PRO A 109 0.24 3.85 -0.38
C PRO A 109 0.64 5.14 0.34
N HIS A 110 -0.36 5.91 0.78
CA HIS A 110 -0.20 7.20 1.46
C HIS A 110 -1.16 7.30 2.64
N ASN A 111 -0.83 8.20 3.56
CA ASN A 111 -1.66 8.48 4.72
C ASN A 111 -2.94 9.23 4.31
N LEU A 112 -4.10 8.81 4.83
CA LEU A 112 -5.39 9.43 4.53
C LEU A 112 -5.45 10.90 4.95
N ALA A 113 -4.92 11.25 6.12
CA ALA A 113 -4.98 12.62 6.63
C ALA A 113 -4.15 13.55 5.73
N GLU A 114 -2.92 13.15 5.39
CA GLU A 114 -2.07 13.91 4.47
C GLU A 114 -2.70 14.07 3.08
N LEU A 115 -3.34 13.01 2.54
CA LEU A 115 -4.07 13.11 1.28
C LEU A 115 -5.25 14.09 1.38
N CYS A 116 -6.03 14.05 2.46
CA CYS A 116 -7.11 15.00 2.70
C CYS A 116 -6.58 16.44 2.76
N ASP A 117 -5.51 16.69 3.51
CA ASP A 117 -4.89 18.01 3.64
C ASP A 117 -4.40 18.53 2.27
N GLY A 118 -3.73 17.68 1.48
CA GLY A 118 -3.28 18.04 0.14
C GLY A 118 -4.42 18.27 -0.86
N ILE A 119 -5.54 17.54 -0.73
CA ILE A 119 -6.75 17.74 -1.53
C ILE A 119 -7.39 19.09 -1.18
N VAL A 120 -7.53 19.40 0.10
CA VAL A 120 -8.09 20.69 0.57
C VAL A 120 -7.22 21.85 0.08
N ALA A 121 -5.90 21.75 0.26
CA ALA A 121 -4.96 22.77 -0.24
C ALA A 121 -5.08 23.01 -1.75
N LEU A 122 -5.30 21.95 -2.55
CA LEU A 122 -5.51 22.06 -4.00
C LEU A 122 -6.87 22.65 -4.38
N ILE A 123 -7.91 22.44 -3.55
CA ILE A 123 -9.22 23.08 -3.73
C ILE A 123 -9.11 24.58 -3.46
N ASP A 124 -8.42 24.96 -2.37
CA ASP A 124 -8.25 26.34 -1.95
C ASP A 124 -7.34 27.14 -2.92
N ASP A 125 -6.27 26.52 -3.42
CA ASP A 125 -5.41 27.09 -4.45
C ASP A 125 -5.15 26.09 -5.59
N ARG A 126 -5.87 26.25 -6.70
CA ARG A 126 -5.67 25.43 -7.91
C ARG A 126 -4.29 25.61 -8.54
N ASN A 127 -3.60 26.71 -8.25
CA ASN A 127 -2.27 27.00 -8.79
C ASN A 127 -1.14 26.48 -7.88
N ILE A 128 -1.46 25.90 -6.72
CA ILE A 128 -0.47 25.34 -5.78
C ILE A 128 0.56 24.48 -6.51
N THR A 129 1.83 24.74 -6.27
CA THR A 129 2.90 23.99 -6.91
C THR A 129 2.98 22.58 -6.35
N ILE A 130 3.68 21.67 -7.04
CA ILE A 130 3.95 20.33 -6.49
C ILE A 130 4.77 20.45 -5.20
N ASP A 131 5.69 21.42 -5.11
CA ASP A 131 6.43 21.69 -3.88
C ASP A 131 5.50 22.14 -2.74
N GLY A 132 4.51 22.99 -3.01
CA GLY A 132 3.49 23.34 -2.02
C GLY A 132 2.63 22.15 -1.58
N LEU A 133 2.25 21.27 -2.51
CA LEU A 133 1.51 20.04 -2.18
C LEU A 133 2.33 19.10 -1.28
N MET A 134 3.66 19.07 -1.42
CA MET A 134 4.55 18.22 -0.63
C MET A 134 4.70 18.66 0.83
N GLU A 135 4.26 19.87 1.18
CA GLU A 135 4.14 20.30 2.58
C GLU A 135 2.98 19.58 3.29
N HIS A 136 1.96 19.17 2.54
CA HIS A 136 0.79 18.44 3.03
C HIS A 136 0.93 16.92 2.85
N ILE A 137 1.37 16.48 1.67
CA ILE A 137 1.60 15.06 1.34
C ILE A 137 3.11 14.82 1.33
N LYS A 138 3.64 14.39 2.47
CA LYS A 138 5.08 14.46 2.73
C LYS A 138 5.84 13.33 2.07
N ALA A 139 5.28 12.13 2.15
CA ALA A 139 5.89 10.90 1.68
C ALA A 139 4.83 9.77 1.59
N PRO A 140 5.16 8.65 0.93
CA PRO A 140 4.40 7.42 1.08
C PRO A 140 4.34 6.92 2.52
N ASP A 141 3.25 6.25 2.88
CA ASP A 141 3.00 5.65 4.20
C ASP A 141 2.68 4.17 4.04
N PHE A 142 3.70 3.32 4.23
CA PHE A 142 3.59 1.88 4.00
C PHE A 142 2.93 1.16 5.17
N PRO A 143 2.06 0.16 4.90
CA PRO A 143 1.39 -0.59 5.96
C PRO A 143 2.34 -1.35 6.90
N THR A 144 3.53 -1.71 6.41
CA THR A 144 4.55 -2.44 7.20
C THR A 144 5.46 -1.50 7.98
N GLY A 145 5.24 -0.18 7.90
CA GLY A 145 6.15 0.83 8.43
C GLY A 145 7.48 0.85 7.68
N GLY A 146 8.56 0.88 8.44
CA GLY A 146 9.93 1.05 7.97
C GLY A 146 10.32 2.52 7.83
N ILE A 147 11.49 2.72 7.27
CA ILE A 147 12.11 4.04 7.10
C ILE A 147 12.36 4.25 5.62
N ILE A 148 11.87 5.38 5.08
CA ILE A 148 12.24 5.83 3.75
C ILE A 148 13.55 6.62 3.88
N ASN A 149 14.65 6.08 3.33
CA ASN A 149 15.94 6.74 3.38
C ASN A 149 16.14 7.66 2.17
N GLY A 150 16.14 8.96 2.43
CA GLY A 150 16.32 10.02 1.43
C GLY A 150 14.99 10.51 0.82
N ARG A 151 14.94 11.82 0.53
CA ARG A 151 13.74 12.50 0.02
C ARG A 151 13.72 12.71 -1.50
N GLN A 152 14.88 12.66 -2.16
CA GLN A 152 15.00 12.97 -3.59
C GLN A 152 14.09 12.08 -4.46
N GLY A 153 14.07 10.77 -4.20
CA GLY A 153 13.23 9.84 -4.95
C GLY A 153 11.72 10.09 -4.79
N ILE A 154 11.29 10.65 -3.66
CA ILE A 154 9.90 11.09 -3.43
C ILE A 154 9.62 12.33 -4.29
N ILE A 155 10.51 13.32 -4.25
CA ILE A 155 10.39 14.56 -5.02
C ILE A 155 10.31 14.25 -6.52
N ASP A 156 11.21 13.40 -7.02
CA ASP A 156 11.24 12.98 -8.42
C ASP A 156 9.92 12.29 -8.81
N ALA A 157 9.45 11.37 -7.98
CA ALA A 157 8.18 10.69 -8.18
C ALA A 157 7.02 11.69 -8.23
N TYR A 158 6.89 12.57 -7.26
CA TYR A 158 5.80 13.53 -7.20
C TYR A 158 5.84 14.59 -8.30
N LYS A 159 7.02 14.93 -8.83
CA LYS A 159 7.17 15.88 -9.94
C LYS A 159 6.96 15.24 -11.31
N THR A 160 7.39 14.00 -11.50
CA THR A 160 7.48 13.37 -12.83
C THR A 160 6.60 12.13 -13.02
N GLY A 161 6.08 11.56 -11.93
CA GLY A 161 5.43 10.26 -11.91
C GLY A 161 6.40 9.08 -11.82
N ARG A 162 7.72 9.31 -11.76
CA ARG A 162 8.74 8.27 -11.61
C ARG A 162 9.77 8.63 -10.56
N GLY A 163 10.14 7.66 -9.72
CA GLY A 163 11.17 7.85 -8.71
C GLY A 163 11.65 6.54 -8.13
N LYS A 164 12.67 6.59 -7.30
CA LYS A 164 13.25 5.42 -6.66
C LYS A 164 13.58 5.77 -5.21
N ILE A 165 13.01 5.04 -4.26
CA ILE A 165 13.22 5.27 -2.83
C ILE A 165 13.84 4.04 -2.17
N GLN A 166 14.70 4.27 -1.18
CA GLN A 166 15.27 3.20 -0.36
C GLN A 166 14.34 2.97 0.84
N LEU A 167 13.89 1.74 1.02
CA LEU A 167 13.10 1.31 2.17
C LEU A 167 14.00 0.50 3.11
N VAL A 168 13.99 0.86 4.38
CA VAL A 168 14.88 0.29 5.40
C VAL A 168 14.02 -0.22 6.55
N GLY A 169 14.29 -1.43 7.03
CA GLY A 169 13.66 -1.96 8.22
C GLY A 169 14.11 -1.20 9.47
N LYS A 170 13.17 -1.00 10.39
CA LYS A 170 13.42 -0.30 11.65
C LYS A 170 14.06 -1.27 12.64
N VAL A 171 15.12 -0.81 13.29
CA VAL A 171 15.90 -1.64 14.21
C VAL A 171 16.23 -0.87 15.48
N ASP A 172 16.30 -1.60 16.58
CA ASP A 172 16.84 -1.13 17.85
C ASP A 172 18.04 -1.99 18.25
N ILE A 173 19.13 -1.36 18.69
CA ILE A 173 20.25 -2.08 19.30
C ILE A 173 20.08 -2.02 20.82
N LYS A 174 19.97 -3.18 21.46
CA LYS A 174 19.84 -3.28 22.93
C LYS A 174 20.94 -4.14 23.52
N GLN A 175 21.40 -3.76 24.70
CA GLN A 175 22.29 -4.58 25.50
C GLN A 175 21.48 -5.39 26.52
N THR A 176 21.70 -6.70 26.56
CA THR A 176 21.07 -7.59 27.54
C THR A 176 21.73 -7.45 28.92
N LYS A 177 21.06 -7.94 29.97
CA LYS A 177 21.61 -7.95 31.34
C LYS A 177 22.94 -8.69 31.47
N SER A 178 23.25 -9.61 30.56
CA SER A 178 24.53 -10.33 30.52
C SER A 178 25.64 -9.58 29.77
N GLY A 179 25.37 -8.35 29.31
CA GLY A 179 26.30 -7.52 28.56
C GLY A 179 26.39 -7.82 27.06
N LYS A 180 25.59 -8.76 26.53
CA LYS A 180 25.55 -9.09 25.10
C LYS A 180 24.66 -8.11 24.34
N ASN A 181 25.12 -7.65 23.18
CA ASN A 181 24.33 -6.81 22.27
C ASN A 181 23.36 -7.65 21.43
N GLN A 182 22.21 -7.06 21.12
CA GLN A 182 21.18 -7.63 20.25
C GLN A 182 20.68 -6.54 19.30
N ILE A 183 20.55 -6.88 18.02
CA ILE A 183 19.85 -6.08 17.02
C ILE A 183 18.42 -6.62 16.96
N ILE A 184 17.45 -5.74 17.18
CA ILE A 184 16.03 -6.07 17.22
C ILE A 184 15.36 -5.39 16.04
N ILE A 185 14.89 -6.17 15.07
CA ILE A 185 14.13 -5.66 13.92
C ILE A 185 12.65 -5.62 14.32
N THR A 186 12.04 -4.44 14.22
CA THR A 186 10.64 -4.19 14.62
C THR A 186 9.72 -3.90 13.44
N GLU A 187 10.27 -3.44 12.31
CA GLU A 187 9.52 -3.17 11.08
C GLU A 187 10.38 -3.61 9.88
N ILE A 188 9.76 -4.14 8.82
CA ILE A 188 10.46 -4.58 7.60
C ILE A 188 9.96 -3.81 6.37
N PRO A 189 10.79 -3.69 5.31
CA PRO A 189 10.35 -3.00 4.09
C PRO A 189 9.09 -3.61 3.46
N TYR A 190 8.30 -2.77 2.80
CA TYR A 190 7.06 -3.19 2.13
C TYR A 190 7.31 -4.29 1.08
N GLN A 191 6.41 -5.27 1.03
CA GLN A 191 6.50 -6.48 0.18
C GLN A 191 7.68 -7.42 0.46
N VAL A 192 8.41 -7.24 1.57
CA VAL A 192 9.40 -8.21 2.05
C VAL A 192 8.70 -9.32 2.83
N ASN A 193 9.02 -10.56 2.49
CA ASN A 193 8.56 -11.73 3.23
C ASN A 193 9.46 -11.95 4.45
N LYS A 194 8.86 -12.02 5.65
CA LYS A 194 9.59 -12.13 6.93
C LYS A 194 10.38 -13.44 7.02
N ALA A 195 9.75 -14.59 6.75
CA ALA A 195 10.42 -15.89 6.81
C ALA A 195 11.62 -15.98 5.85
N LYS A 196 11.48 -15.49 4.61
CA LYS A 196 12.57 -15.44 3.62
C LYS A 196 13.70 -14.51 4.03
N LEU A 197 13.39 -13.38 4.67
CA LEU A 197 14.40 -12.50 5.23
C LEU A 197 15.23 -13.23 6.30
N ILE A 198 14.57 -13.94 7.21
CA ILE A 198 15.22 -14.72 8.28
C ILE A 198 16.07 -15.85 7.69
N GLU A 199 15.54 -16.60 6.71
CA GLU A 199 16.26 -17.65 6.00
C GLU A 199 17.53 -17.11 5.34
N LYS A 200 17.41 -15.98 4.63
CA LYS A 200 18.55 -15.30 3.98
C LYS A 200 19.62 -14.88 4.99
N ILE A 201 19.24 -14.37 6.16
CA ILE A 201 20.19 -14.03 7.22
C ILE A 201 20.91 -15.31 7.70
N ALA A 202 20.17 -16.39 7.96
CA ALA A 202 20.75 -17.65 8.43
C ALA A 202 21.75 -18.24 7.41
N ASP A 203 21.43 -18.16 6.12
CA ASP A 203 22.31 -18.62 5.04
C ASP A 203 23.58 -17.78 4.93
N LEU A 204 23.48 -16.45 5.05
CA LEU A 204 24.66 -15.56 5.05
C LEU A 204 25.59 -15.82 6.24
N VAL A 205 25.03 -16.18 7.40
CA VAL A 205 25.81 -16.60 8.58
C VAL A 205 26.49 -17.95 8.32
N ARG A 206 25.77 -18.93 7.77
CA ARG A 206 26.32 -20.26 7.43
C ARG A 206 27.46 -20.16 6.41
N GLN A 207 27.32 -19.29 5.42
CA GLN A 207 28.33 -19.01 4.40
C GLN A 207 29.50 -18.15 4.91
N LYS A 208 29.48 -17.72 6.17
CA LYS A 208 30.46 -16.79 6.77
C LYS A 208 30.59 -15.45 6.02
N LYS A 209 29.54 -15.05 5.28
CA LYS A 209 29.47 -13.71 4.67
C LYS A 209 29.14 -12.64 5.72
N ILE A 210 28.33 -13.00 6.71
CA ILE A 210 28.09 -12.19 7.91
C ILE A 210 28.63 -12.97 9.10
N THR A 211 29.70 -12.47 9.70
CA THR A 211 30.26 -13.00 10.95
C THR A 211 29.73 -12.21 12.13
N GLY A 212 30.00 -12.70 13.35
CA GLY A 212 29.62 -12.00 14.57
C GLY A 212 28.17 -12.17 15.03
N ILE A 213 27.30 -12.85 14.28
CA ILE A 213 25.97 -13.26 14.75
C ILE A 213 26.09 -14.51 15.63
N SER A 214 25.57 -14.46 16.86
CA SER A 214 25.54 -15.58 17.80
C SER A 214 24.24 -16.39 17.74
N GLU A 215 23.14 -15.72 17.45
CA GLU A 215 21.80 -16.32 17.44
C GLU A 215 20.87 -15.50 16.53
N LEU A 216 19.85 -16.18 15.98
CA LEU A 216 18.77 -15.58 15.21
C LEU A 216 17.46 -16.19 15.70
N ARG A 217 16.52 -15.37 16.17
CA ARG A 217 15.20 -15.80 16.63
C ARG A 217 14.11 -14.93 16.04
N ASP A 218 12.99 -15.57 15.71
CA ASP A 218 11.73 -14.89 15.47
C ASP A 218 10.92 -14.93 16.77
N GLU A 219 10.75 -13.76 17.39
CA GLU A 219 9.91 -13.54 18.57
C GLU A 219 8.65 -12.74 18.21
N SER A 220 8.27 -12.72 16.92
CA SER A 220 7.07 -12.03 16.45
C SER A 220 5.80 -12.72 16.98
N ASP A 221 4.81 -11.92 17.32
CA ASP A 221 3.51 -12.37 17.80
C ASP A 221 2.38 -11.59 17.12
N ARG A 222 1.19 -11.56 17.73
CA ARG A 222 0.05 -10.80 17.21
C ARG A 222 0.20 -9.29 17.37
N ASP A 223 1.08 -8.83 18.26
CA ASP A 223 1.28 -7.42 18.59
C ASP A 223 2.35 -6.77 17.71
N GLY A 224 3.19 -7.56 17.03
CA GLY A 224 4.05 -7.05 15.97
C GLY A 224 5.23 -7.95 15.59
N ILE A 225 6.07 -7.41 14.71
CA ILE A 225 7.29 -8.06 14.25
C ILE A 225 8.38 -7.88 15.30
N ARG A 226 9.06 -8.97 15.63
CA ARG A 226 10.23 -8.93 16.51
C ARG A 226 11.25 -9.99 16.11
N ILE A 227 12.20 -9.62 15.27
CA ILE A 227 13.30 -10.50 14.87
C ILE A 227 14.54 -10.12 15.69
N VAL A 228 15.08 -11.09 16.43
CA VAL A 228 16.24 -10.89 17.30
C VAL A 228 17.49 -11.48 16.67
N VAL A 229 18.47 -10.62 16.42
CA VAL A 229 19.81 -11.00 15.97
C VAL A 229 20.78 -10.76 17.13
N GLY A 230 21.22 -11.83 17.78
CA GLY A 230 22.20 -11.71 18.86
C GLY A 230 23.61 -11.55 18.31
N VAL A 231 24.40 -10.70 18.96
CA VAL A 231 25.77 -10.36 18.56
C VAL A 231 26.77 -11.05 19.49
N LYS A 232 27.82 -11.66 18.93
CA LYS A 232 28.91 -12.29 19.67
C LYS A 232 29.66 -11.25 20.50
N LYS A 233 30.20 -11.68 21.64
CA LYS A 233 30.98 -10.81 22.53
C LYS A 233 32.21 -10.27 21.80
N GLY A 234 32.41 -8.96 21.84
CA GLY A 234 33.54 -8.28 21.17
C GLY A 234 33.28 -7.84 19.73
N GLU A 235 32.12 -8.17 19.16
CA GLU A 235 31.71 -7.71 17.84
C GLU A 235 30.88 -6.42 17.93
N GLU A 236 31.06 -5.54 16.96
CA GLU A 236 30.37 -4.25 16.91
C GLU A 236 29.00 -4.40 16.23
N PRO A 237 27.88 -4.12 16.94
CA PRO A 237 26.53 -4.35 16.40
C PRO A 237 26.23 -3.47 15.17
N GLU A 238 26.76 -2.26 15.12
CA GLU A 238 26.66 -1.34 13.97
C GLU A 238 27.26 -1.94 12.69
N LEU A 239 28.39 -2.63 12.79
CA LEU A 239 29.01 -3.29 11.62
C LEU A 239 28.15 -4.44 11.09
N ILE A 240 27.56 -5.23 12.00
CA ILE A 240 26.65 -6.32 11.63
C ILE A 240 25.37 -5.75 11.01
N LEU A 241 24.81 -4.69 11.58
CA LEU A 241 23.63 -4.03 11.05
C LEU A 241 23.86 -3.52 9.61
N ASN A 242 25.01 -2.87 9.36
CA ASN A 242 25.40 -2.44 8.02
C ASN A 242 25.51 -3.60 7.03
N MET A 243 26.03 -4.76 7.47
CA MET A 243 26.05 -5.97 6.65
C MET A 243 24.64 -6.51 6.37
N LEU A 244 23.75 -6.49 7.36
CA LEU A 244 22.35 -6.89 7.18
C LEU A 244 21.67 -6.01 6.13
N TYR A 245 21.78 -4.69 6.22
CA TYR A 245 21.24 -3.78 5.20
C TYR A 245 21.86 -3.98 3.82
N LYS A 246 23.15 -4.31 3.74
CA LYS A 246 23.84 -4.48 2.45
C LYS A 246 23.49 -5.79 1.75
N TYR A 247 23.34 -6.87 2.51
CA TYR A 247 23.27 -8.23 1.95
C TYR A 247 21.89 -8.89 2.06
N THR A 248 20.94 -8.26 2.74
CA THR A 248 19.59 -8.82 2.96
C THR A 248 18.51 -7.86 2.48
N ASP A 249 17.27 -8.33 2.48
CA ASP A 249 16.10 -7.51 2.14
C ASP A 249 15.62 -6.67 3.33
N LEU A 250 16.43 -6.55 4.39
CA LEU A 250 16.20 -5.58 5.46
C LEU A 250 16.35 -4.15 4.95
N GLN A 251 17.05 -3.94 3.84
CA GLN A 251 17.00 -2.73 3.05
C GLN A 251 16.74 -3.09 1.59
N THR A 252 15.71 -2.50 1.01
CA THR A 252 15.34 -2.71 -0.39
C THR A 252 15.13 -1.39 -1.10
N THR A 253 14.97 -1.45 -2.41
CA THR A 253 14.55 -0.29 -3.18
C THR A 253 13.14 -0.48 -3.71
N PHE A 254 12.28 0.52 -3.49
CA PHE A 254 10.98 0.64 -4.15
C PHE A 254 11.05 1.60 -5.34
N GLY A 255 10.76 1.10 -6.54
CA GLY A 255 10.65 1.90 -7.75
C GLY A 255 9.23 2.42 -7.92
N ILE A 256 9.03 3.73 -7.90
CA ILE A 256 7.73 4.38 -8.06
C ILE A 256 7.47 4.63 -9.55
N ILE A 257 6.33 4.15 -10.04
CA ILE A 257 5.81 4.45 -11.38
C ILE A 257 4.32 4.75 -11.24
N MET A 258 3.98 6.03 -11.27
CA MET A 258 2.61 6.53 -11.15
C MET A 258 1.86 6.47 -12.48
N LEU A 259 1.69 5.25 -12.98
CA LEU A 259 0.94 4.97 -14.20
C LEU A 259 -0.51 4.58 -13.86
N ALA A 260 -1.47 5.27 -14.48
CA ALA A 260 -2.89 4.97 -14.37
C ALA A 260 -3.58 5.13 -15.72
N LEU A 261 -4.81 4.62 -15.84
CA LEU A 261 -5.65 4.83 -17.02
C LEU A 261 -6.41 6.14 -16.86
N VAL A 262 -6.19 7.07 -17.78
CA VAL A 262 -6.99 8.30 -17.91
C VAL A 262 -7.78 8.20 -19.20
N LYS A 263 -9.11 8.14 -19.08
CA LYS A 263 -10.02 7.91 -20.22
C LYS A 263 -9.60 6.68 -21.03
N ASN A 264 -9.33 5.56 -20.34
CA ASN A 264 -8.86 4.29 -20.90
C ASN A 264 -7.48 4.31 -21.59
N VAL A 265 -6.72 5.40 -21.46
CA VAL A 265 -5.36 5.48 -22.03
C VAL A 265 -4.32 5.49 -20.90
N PRO A 266 -3.28 4.64 -20.95
CA PRO A 266 -2.22 4.67 -19.95
C PRO A 266 -1.47 6.00 -19.99
N ARG A 267 -1.30 6.60 -18.81
CA ARG A 267 -0.60 7.86 -18.60
C ARG A 267 0.25 7.76 -17.34
N ILE A 268 1.47 8.26 -17.45
CA ILE A 268 2.30 8.56 -16.28
C ILE A 268 1.86 9.93 -15.79
N LEU A 269 1.50 10.01 -14.51
CA LEU A 269 0.97 11.19 -13.88
C LEU A 269 1.87 11.58 -12.72
N ASN A 270 2.05 12.88 -12.51
CA ASN A 270 2.65 13.41 -11.29
C ASN A 270 1.60 13.56 -10.16
N LEU A 271 2.02 13.92 -8.95
CA LEU A 271 1.13 13.99 -7.78
C LEU A 271 -0.06 14.92 -8.03
N LYS A 272 0.21 16.16 -8.49
CA LYS A 272 -0.82 17.16 -8.76
C LYS A 272 -1.81 16.69 -9.83
N GLN A 273 -1.33 16.03 -10.89
CA GLN A 273 -2.18 15.50 -11.95
C GLN A 273 -3.13 14.41 -11.44
N ILE A 274 -2.66 13.52 -10.56
CA ILE A 274 -3.52 12.50 -9.94
C ILE A 274 -4.61 13.15 -9.08
N LEU A 275 -4.24 14.10 -8.22
CA LEU A 275 -5.20 14.80 -7.35
C LEU A 275 -6.22 15.59 -8.17
N ASN A 276 -5.80 16.27 -9.24
CA ASN A 276 -6.70 16.96 -10.16
C ASN A 276 -7.70 16.00 -10.80
N LYS A 277 -7.25 14.82 -11.26
CA LYS A 277 -8.15 13.81 -11.83
C LYS A 277 -9.16 13.27 -10.82
N TYR A 278 -8.73 13.10 -9.57
CA TYR A 278 -9.65 12.77 -8.48
C TYR A 278 -10.67 13.89 -8.23
N LEU A 279 -10.25 15.15 -8.19
CA LEU A 279 -11.16 16.29 -8.01
C LEU A 279 -12.16 16.44 -9.16
N GLU A 280 -11.72 16.28 -10.40
CA GLU A 280 -12.59 16.25 -11.59
C GLU A 280 -13.70 15.20 -11.44
N HIS A 281 -13.32 13.97 -11.06
CA HIS A 281 -14.26 12.88 -10.81
C HIS A 281 -15.23 13.20 -9.67
N ARG A 282 -14.74 13.71 -8.54
CA ARG A 282 -15.58 14.07 -7.40
C ARG A 282 -16.56 15.20 -7.72
N TYR A 283 -16.15 16.18 -8.52
CA TYR A 283 -17.02 17.26 -8.97
C TYR A 283 -18.19 16.71 -9.80
N GLU A 284 -17.92 15.82 -10.74
CA GLU A 284 -18.94 15.16 -11.56
C GLU A 284 -19.91 14.34 -10.69
N VAL A 285 -19.39 13.49 -9.80
CA VAL A 285 -20.18 12.66 -8.88
C VAL A 285 -21.13 13.51 -8.02
N ILE A 286 -20.62 14.60 -7.42
CA ILE A 286 -21.41 15.49 -6.56
C ILE A 286 -22.47 16.24 -7.37
N THR A 287 -22.14 16.67 -8.59
CA THR A 287 -23.08 17.36 -9.49
C THR A 287 -24.24 16.45 -9.84
N ARG A 288 -23.96 15.24 -10.36
CA ARG A 288 -24.98 14.24 -10.72
C ARG A 288 -25.85 13.83 -9.54
N ARG A 289 -25.25 13.66 -8.35
CA ARG A 289 -26.00 13.38 -7.11
C ARG A 289 -27.00 14.49 -6.80
N THR A 290 -26.55 15.74 -6.90
CA THR A 290 -27.37 16.91 -6.58
C THR A 290 -28.54 17.05 -7.56
N GLU A 291 -28.29 16.79 -8.84
CA GLU A 291 -29.33 16.73 -9.88
C GLU A 291 -30.36 15.62 -9.59
N PHE A 292 -29.89 14.42 -9.23
CA PHE A 292 -30.76 13.30 -8.86
C PHE A 292 -31.67 13.64 -7.68
N ASP A 293 -31.10 14.20 -6.61
CA ASP A 293 -31.86 14.57 -5.41
C ASP A 293 -32.85 15.72 -5.71
N LEU A 294 -32.47 16.67 -6.57
CA LEU A 294 -33.35 17.75 -7.06
C LEU A 294 -34.53 17.22 -7.87
N GLU A 295 -34.30 16.32 -8.83
CA GLU A 295 -35.37 15.71 -9.63
C GLU A 295 -36.34 14.93 -8.74
N LYS A 296 -35.81 14.17 -7.78
CA LYS A 296 -36.62 13.41 -6.84
C LYS A 296 -37.47 14.32 -5.96
N ALA A 297 -36.92 15.45 -5.51
CA ALA A 297 -37.66 16.46 -4.75
C ALA A 297 -38.77 17.11 -5.61
N LYS A 298 -38.47 17.49 -6.86
CA LYS A 298 -39.43 18.06 -7.81
C LYS A 298 -40.58 17.11 -8.16
N ARG A 299 -40.34 15.79 -8.22
CA ARG A 299 -41.40 14.79 -8.45
C ARG A 299 -42.29 14.55 -7.23
N ARG A 300 -41.83 14.94 -6.04
CA ARG A 300 -42.57 14.78 -4.77
C ARG A 300 -43.43 15.99 -4.41
N ALA A 301 -43.01 17.18 -4.83
CA ALA A 301 -43.76 18.44 -4.68
C ALA A 301 -44.85 18.56 -5.74
#